data_AF-Q1HPY3-F1
#
_entry.id   AF-Q1HPY3-F1
#
_cell.length_a   1.000
_cell.length_b   1.000
_cell.length_c   1.000
_cell.angle_alpha   90.00
_cell.angle_beta   90.00
_cell.angle_gamma   90.00
#
_symmetry.space_group_name_H-M   'P 1'
#
loop_
_entity.id
_entity.type
_entity.pdbx_description
1 polymer ?
#
loop_
_entity_poly.entity_id
_entity_poly.type
_entity_poly.pdbx_seq_one_letter_code
_entity_poly.pdbx_strand_id
1 'polypeptide(L)'
;MKGLLALALVIAVICTADASRMRRRHRRIRTTTTERPTSEQLGRGDISEAEHIEHGMSESLDEKRYHEAEIARVNDLLNEVSNEENEDEEINMEDPCLKVHCSAGRVCEINEHGDAMCNCIKDCPYETDSRRMVCTNFNETWQSDCEVYRQRCLCLDNSDQCRGPQYHHVQIEYYGTCREMPDCTESEMSDFPRRMRDWLFNIMRDMAERRELTPHYLKMEREAESNLTRRWANAAIWKWCDLDAQTNDRFVSRHELFPIRAPLMALEHCIAPFLDRCDADDDHRVTLAEWGKCLELDELEMEERCDDFNENAEHYL
;
A
#
# COMPACT_ATOMS: atom_id res chain seq x y z
N MET A 1 23.52 -66.19 24.52
CA MET A 1 23.00 -64.93 23.92
C MET A 1 21.50 -64.70 24.16
N LYS A 2 20.94 -65.08 25.33
CA LYS A 2 19.54 -64.74 25.70
C LYS A 2 19.43 -63.82 26.93
N GLY A 3 20.49 -63.70 27.74
CA GLY A 3 20.52 -62.81 28.91
C GLY A 3 20.79 -61.33 28.60
N LEU A 4 21.54 -61.03 27.53
CA LEU A 4 21.89 -59.65 27.15
C LEU A 4 20.70 -58.86 26.54
N LEU A 5 19.80 -59.55 25.84
CA LEU A 5 18.59 -58.96 25.25
C LEU A 5 17.54 -58.63 26.32
N ALA A 6 17.43 -59.45 27.37
CA ALA A 6 16.54 -59.17 28.50
C ALA A 6 17.02 -57.96 29.33
N LEU A 7 18.33 -57.80 29.50
CA LEU A 7 18.90 -56.67 30.23
C LEU A 7 18.71 -55.34 29.48
N ALA A 8 18.84 -55.34 28.15
CA ALA A 8 18.63 -54.15 27.32
C ALA A 8 17.16 -53.68 27.30
N LEU A 9 16.20 -54.61 27.31
CA LEU A 9 14.76 -54.30 27.36
C LEU A 9 14.34 -53.72 28.72
N VAL A 10 14.93 -54.20 29.83
CA VAL A 10 14.64 -53.68 31.17
C VAL A 10 15.18 -52.25 31.35
N ILE A 11 16.36 -51.95 30.80
CA ILE A 11 16.95 -50.60 30.87
C ILE A 11 16.13 -49.59 30.06
N ALA A 12 15.62 -49.96 28.87
CA ALA A 12 14.78 -49.09 28.04
C ALA A 12 13.42 -48.74 28.69
N VAL A 13 12.83 -49.66 29.46
CA VAL A 13 11.57 -49.43 30.19
C VAL A 13 11.77 -48.53 31.42
N ILE A 14 12.93 -48.60 32.08
CA ILE A 14 13.25 -47.73 33.22
C ILE A 14 13.53 -46.29 32.75
N CYS A 15 14.23 -46.10 31.63
CA CYS A 15 14.54 -44.76 31.11
C CYS A 15 13.32 -43.98 30.58
N THR A 16 12.25 -44.66 30.17
CA THR A 16 11.02 -44.00 29.67
C THR A 16 10.04 -43.64 30.80
N ALA A 17 10.12 -44.33 31.95
CA ALA A 17 9.29 -44.04 33.11
C ALA A 17 9.68 -42.74 33.85
N ASP A 18 10.98 -42.39 33.90
CA ASP A 18 11.46 -41.19 34.60
C ASP A 18 11.22 -39.89 33.82
N ALA A 19 11.28 -39.91 32.49
CA ALA A 19 11.03 -38.72 31.66
C ALA A 19 9.58 -38.21 31.75
N SER A 20 8.62 -39.09 32.05
CA SER A 20 7.20 -38.73 32.16
C SER A 20 6.81 -38.15 33.53
N ARG A 21 7.57 -38.45 34.60
CA ARG A 21 7.30 -37.96 35.97
C ARG A 21 7.79 -36.52 36.19
N MET A 22 8.79 -36.06 35.45
CA MET A 22 9.35 -34.71 35.62
C MET A 22 8.49 -33.60 34.99
N ARG A 23 7.67 -33.91 33.97
CA ARG A 23 6.83 -32.90 33.28
C ARG A 23 5.48 -32.58 33.96
N ARG A 24 5.08 -33.28 35.03
CA ARG A 24 3.75 -33.10 35.66
C ARG A 24 3.74 -32.32 36.98
N ARG A 25 4.87 -31.77 37.46
CA ARG A 25 4.94 -31.16 38.81
C ARG A 25 5.01 -29.62 38.92
N HIS A 26 4.97 -28.86 37.83
CA HIS A 26 5.00 -27.39 37.91
C HIS A 26 3.74 -26.70 37.33
N ARG A 27 2.56 -27.11 37.80
CA ARG A 27 1.34 -26.31 37.67
C ARG A 27 0.58 -26.30 38.99
N ARG A 28 0.86 -25.32 39.87
CA ARG A 28 -0.14 -24.81 40.83
C ARG A 28 0.24 -23.43 41.37
N ILE A 29 -0.76 -22.55 41.30
CA ILE A 29 -0.83 -21.15 41.72
C ILE A 29 -0.63 -21.01 43.23
N ARG A 30 0.09 -19.97 43.67
CA ARG A 30 -0.09 -19.38 45.02
C ARG A 30 0.22 -17.89 45.04
N THR A 31 -0.77 -17.12 45.49
CA THR A 31 -0.76 -15.72 45.90
C THR A 31 0.17 -15.47 47.09
N THR A 32 0.83 -14.30 47.14
CA THR A 32 1.15 -13.58 48.39
C THR A 32 1.63 -12.14 48.13
N THR A 33 1.30 -11.29 49.09
CA THR A 33 1.29 -9.84 49.16
C THR A 33 2.57 -9.28 49.82
N THR A 34 2.96 -8.03 49.46
CA THR A 34 3.66 -7.01 50.30
C THR A 34 5.18 -7.27 50.55
N GLU A 35 6.17 -6.37 50.41
CA GLU A 35 6.34 -4.90 50.29
C GLU A 35 7.74 -4.56 49.67
N ARG A 36 7.96 -3.30 49.22
CA ARG A 36 9.17 -2.75 48.54
C ARG A 36 10.40 -2.57 49.48
N PRO A 37 11.64 -2.42 48.96
CA PRO A 37 12.14 -1.06 48.72
C PRO A 37 13.04 -0.82 47.47
N THR A 38 12.89 0.42 47.00
CA THR A 38 13.82 1.35 46.31
C THR A 38 14.47 1.00 44.97
N SER A 39 14.00 1.79 44.01
CA SER A 39 14.45 2.03 42.64
C SER A 39 15.88 2.56 42.55
N GLU A 40 16.70 1.93 41.71
CA GLU A 40 17.57 2.64 40.76
C GLU A 40 17.90 1.73 39.57
N GLN A 41 17.56 2.22 38.37
CA GLN A 41 18.05 1.86 37.03
C GLN A 41 17.72 0.46 36.45
N LEU A 42 16.68 0.40 35.60
CA LEU A 42 16.78 -0.23 34.27
C LEU A 42 15.62 0.20 33.33
N GLY A 43 15.97 0.71 32.14
CA GLY A 43 15.21 0.52 30.89
C GLY A 43 13.90 1.29 30.69
N ARG A 44 14.01 2.58 30.33
CA ARG A 44 12.94 3.40 29.76
C ARG A 44 12.96 3.23 28.23
N GLY A 45 12.05 2.43 27.66
CA GLY A 45 12.02 2.17 26.21
C GLY A 45 10.66 1.80 25.63
N ASP A 46 9.86 0.94 26.29
CA ASP A 46 8.70 0.32 25.62
C ASP A 46 7.32 0.84 26.03
N ILE A 47 7.22 1.93 26.78
CA ILE A 47 5.92 2.44 27.29
C ILE A 47 5.43 3.66 26.49
N SER A 48 6.32 4.41 25.82
CA SER A 48 5.95 5.65 25.13
C SER A 48 5.27 5.46 23.77
N GLU A 49 5.46 4.32 23.11
CA GLU A 49 4.90 4.08 21.78
C GLU A 49 3.41 3.72 21.81
N ALA A 50 2.99 2.92 22.80
CA ALA A 50 1.58 2.58 22.97
C ALA A 50 0.75 3.80 23.46
N GLU A 51 1.30 4.64 24.35
CA GLU A 51 0.67 5.89 24.79
C GLU A 51 0.57 6.93 23.66
N HIS A 52 1.55 7.00 22.75
CA HIS A 52 1.49 7.91 21.60
C HIS A 52 0.47 7.50 20.53
N ILE A 53 0.27 6.19 20.33
CA ILE A 53 -0.74 5.67 19.40
C ILE A 53 -2.15 5.90 19.97
N GLU A 54 -2.36 5.67 21.28
CA GLU A 54 -3.65 5.91 21.93
C GLU A 54 -4.04 7.41 21.92
N HIS A 55 -3.07 8.31 22.15
CA HIS A 55 -3.28 9.75 22.04
C HIS A 55 -3.55 10.22 20.60
N GLY A 56 -2.84 9.69 19.60
CA GLY A 56 -3.09 10.03 18.19
C GLY A 56 -4.46 9.52 17.70
N MET A 57 -4.91 8.37 18.21
CA MET A 57 -6.25 7.85 17.92
C MET A 57 -7.34 8.70 18.58
N SER A 58 -7.14 9.19 19.81
CA SER A 58 -8.12 10.07 20.46
C SER A 58 -8.22 11.44 19.77
N GLU A 59 -7.10 12.03 19.34
CA GLU A 59 -7.08 13.28 18.57
C GLU A 59 -7.79 13.14 17.21
N SER A 60 -7.58 12.02 16.50
CA SER A 60 -8.24 11.76 15.21
C SER A 60 -9.76 11.55 15.33
N LEU A 61 -10.22 10.98 16.46
CA LEU A 61 -11.64 10.80 16.74
C LEU A 61 -12.30 12.13 17.14
N ASP A 62 -11.58 12.99 17.85
CA ASP A 62 -12.03 14.33 18.21
C ASP A 62 -12.06 15.26 16.99
N GLU A 63 -11.11 15.17 16.05
CA GLU A 63 -11.14 15.89 14.77
C GLU A 63 -12.33 15.45 13.89
N LYS A 64 -12.58 14.13 13.79
CA LYS A 64 -13.75 13.63 13.05
C LYS A 64 -15.06 14.11 13.67
N ARG A 65 -15.19 14.05 15.00
CA ARG A 65 -16.36 14.57 15.71
C ARG A 65 -16.53 16.08 15.55
N TYR A 66 -15.43 16.83 15.56
CA TYR A 66 -15.46 18.27 15.29
C TYR A 66 -15.91 18.56 13.86
N HIS A 67 -15.40 17.82 12.88
CA HIS A 67 -15.77 17.97 11.48
C HIS A 67 -17.23 17.57 11.22
N GLU A 68 -17.70 16.47 11.78
CA GLU A 68 -19.12 16.05 11.70
C GLU A 68 -20.06 17.07 12.37
N ALA A 69 -19.66 17.63 13.52
CA ALA A 69 -20.43 18.68 14.19
C ALA A 69 -20.44 19.99 13.39
N GLU A 70 -19.36 20.33 12.71
CA GLU A 70 -19.26 21.51 11.85
C GLU A 70 -20.11 21.33 10.58
N ILE A 71 -20.08 20.15 9.95
CA ILE A 71 -20.94 19.80 8.82
C ILE A 71 -22.42 19.86 9.23
N ALA A 72 -22.77 19.35 10.41
CA ALA A 72 -24.13 19.43 10.92
C ALA A 72 -24.58 20.89 11.16
N ARG A 73 -23.71 21.74 11.72
CA ARG A 73 -23.99 23.18 11.88
C ARG A 73 -24.16 23.89 10.54
N VAL A 74 -23.29 23.60 9.56
CA VAL A 74 -23.36 24.19 8.22
C VAL A 74 -24.65 23.76 7.50
N ASN A 75 -25.06 22.50 7.64
CA ASN A 75 -26.32 22.02 7.09
C ASN A 75 -27.54 22.65 7.77
N ASP A 76 -27.50 22.86 9.09
CA ASP A 76 -28.58 23.58 9.79
C ASP A 76 -28.65 25.05 9.34
N LEU A 77 -27.52 25.73 9.15
CA LEU A 77 -27.45 27.08 8.56
C LEU A 77 -27.98 27.13 7.13
N LEU A 78 -27.66 26.13 6.29
CA LEU A 78 -28.19 26.02 4.93
C LEU A 78 -29.71 25.80 4.91
N ASN A 79 -30.22 25.00 5.84
CA ASN A 79 -31.66 24.76 5.99
C ASN A 79 -32.41 25.98 6.53
N GLU A 80 -31.78 26.81 7.38
CA GLU A 80 -32.34 28.10 7.83
C GLU A 80 -32.37 29.12 6.69
N VAL A 81 -31.33 29.18 5.85
CA VAL A 81 -31.28 30.06 4.66
C VAL A 81 -32.29 29.63 3.59
N SER A 82 -32.59 28.32 3.46
CA SER A 82 -33.58 27.82 2.50
C SER A 82 -35.05 28.11 2.85
N ASN A 83 -35.34 28.63 4.06
CA ASN A 83 -36.72 28.83 4.53
C ASN A 83 -37.20 30.29 4.49
N GLU A 84 -36.38 31.27 4.05
CA GLU A 84 -36.81 32.69 4.03
C GLU A 84 -36.79 33.42 2.68
N GLU A 85 -36.42 32.81 1.54
CA GLU A 85 -36.56 33.50 0.23
C GLU A 85 -37.20 32.63 -0.86
N ASN A 86 -38.07 33.27 -1.64
CA ASN A 86 -39.03 32.73 -2.59
C ASN A 86 -38.38 32.17 -3.87
N GLU A 87 -39.16 31.31 -4.53
CA GLU A 87 -39.10 30.87 -5.94
C GLU A 87 -38.42 31.89 -6.89
N ASP A 88 -37.24 31.57 -7.41
CA ASP A 88 -36.89 31.52 -8.84
C ASP A 88 -35.37 31.36 -9.03
N GLU A 89 -34.98 30.43 -9.91
CA GLU A 89 -33.61 30.06 -10.34
C GLU A 89 -32.76 29.24 -9.35
N GLU A 90 -33.10 27.95 -9.22
CA GLU A 90 -32.11 26.91 -8.91
C GLU A 90 -31.15 26.80 -10.12
N ILE A 91 -30.17 27.71 -10.21
CA ILE A 91 -29.00 27.49 -11.07
C ILE A 91 -28.20 26.38 -10.42
N ASN A 92 -28.55 25.14 -10.73
CA ASN A 92 -27.68 24.00 -10.47
C ASN A 92 -26.50 24.09 -11.46
N MET A 93 -25.63 25.07 -11.25
CA MET A 93 -24.36 25.20 -11.96
C MET A 93 -23.42 24.19 -11.32
N GLU A 94 -23.65 22.90 -11.61
CA GLU A 94 -22.69 21.86 -11.25
C GLU A 94 -21.32 22.30 -11.78
N ASP A 95 -20.36 22.48 -10.89
CA ASP A 95 -19.00 22.86 -11.26
C ASP A 95 -18.48 21.83 -12.29
N PRO A 96 -18.18 22.24 -13.54
CA PRO A 96 -17.70 21.35 -14.59
C PRO A 96 -16.44 20.57 -14.20
N CYS A 97 -15.63 21.11 -13.28
CA CYS A 97 -14.42 20.46 -12.80
C CYS A 97 -14.67 19.28 -11.86
N LEU A 98 -15.87 19.13 -11.27
CA LEU A 98 -16.18 17.99 -10.39
C LEU A 98 -16.14 16.64 -11.12
N LYS A 99 -16.40 16.63 -12.43
CA LYS A 99 -16.45 15.42 -13.28
C LYS A 99 -15.19 15.24 -14.13
N VAL A 100 -14.25 16.19 -14.11
CA VAL A 100 -13.07 16.17 -14.97
C VAL A 100 -11.85 15.71 -14.19
N HIS A 101 -11.28 14.58 -14.62
CA HIS A 101 -10.01 14.07 -14.10
C HIS A 101 -8.85 14.54 -14.98
N CYS A 102 -8.01 15.40 -14.42
CA CYS A 102 -6.80 15.87 -15.09
C CYS A 102 -5.62 14.92 -14.85
N SER A 103 -4.73 14.81 -15.83
CA SER A 103 -3.49 14.04 -15.70
C SER A 103 -2.56 14.60 -14.61
N ALA A 104 -1.68 13.78 -14.06
CA ALA A 104 -0.70 14.21 -13.05
C ALA A 104 0.07 15.48 -13.44
N GLY A 105 0.11 16.46 -12.52
CA GLY A 105 0.73 17.76 -12.74
C GLY A 105 -0.21 18.83 -13.31
N ARG A 106 -1.48 18.48 -13.53
CA ARG A 106 -2.54 19.41 -13.96
C ARG A 106 -3.65 19.54 -12.91
N VAL A 107 -4.29 20.69 -12.89
CA VAL A 107 -5.46 21.02 -12.07
C VAL A 107 -6.57 21.53 -13.00
N CYS A 108 -7.82 21.18 -12.69
CA CYS A 108 -8.96 21.68 -13.44
C CYS A 108 -9.26 23.12 -13.05
N GLU A 109 -9.37 24.00 -14.05
CA GLU A 109 -9.78 25.39 -13.90
C GLU A 109 -10.89 25.69 -14.93
N ILE A 110 -11.89 26.46 -14.51
CA ILE A 110 -12.98 26.89 -15.40
C ILE A 110 -12.49 28.10 -16.21
N ASN A 111 -12.64 28.05 -17.54
CA ASN A 111 -12.27 29.15 -18.43
C ASN A 111 -13.35 30.27 -18.43
N GLU A 112 -13.09 31.37 -19.15
CA GLU A 112 -14.02 32.50 -19.27
C GLU A 112 -15.37 32.14 -19.95
N HIS A 113 -15.44 31.00 -20.64
CA HIS A 113 -16.61 30.50 -21.35
C HIS A 113 -17.43 29.52 -20.50
N GLY A 114 -16.97 29.18 -19.29
CA GLY A 114 -17.62 28.21 -18.40
C GLY A 114 -17.21 26.75 -18.65
N ASP A 115 -16.20 26.48 -19.47
CA ASP A 115 -15.71 25.11 -19.71
C ASP A 115 -14.57 24.74 -18.75
N ALA A 116 -14.56 23.47 -18.31
CA ALA A 116 -13.46 22.90 -17.53
C ALA A 116 -12.22 22.65 -18.41
N MET A 117 -11.06 23.17 -17.99
CA MET A 117 -9.77 22.98 -18.65
C MET A 117 -8.67 22.53 -17.68
N CYS A 118 -7.84 21.57 -18.09
CA CYS A 118 -6.74 21.05 -17.28
C CYS A 118 -5.44 21.84 -17.51
N ASN A 119 -5.16 22.80 -16.64
CA ASN A 119 -3.95 23.62 -16.68
C ASN A 119 -2.85 23.04 -15.80
N CYS A 120 -1.57 23.32 -16.08
CA CYS A 120 -0.48 22.92 -15.20
C CYS A 120 -0.62 23.55 -13.81
N ILE A 121 -0.23 22.81 -12.77
CA ILE A 121 -0.22 23.30 -11.39
C ILE A 121 0.64 24.57 -11.30
N LYS A 122 0.10 25.63 -10.70
CA LYS A 122 0.79 26.92 -10.59
C LYS A 122 1.90 26.88 -9.55
N ASP A 123 1.56 26.44 -8.34
CA ASP A 123 2.45 26.35 -7.19
C ASP A 123 2.26 25.01 -6.45
N CYS A 124 3.35 24.43 -5.97
CA CYS A 124 3.34 23.22 -5.17
C CYS A 124 3.60 23.53 -3.68
N PRO A 125 3.04 22.74 -2.75
CA PRO A 125 3.33 22.89 -1.34
C PRO A 125 4.81 22.64 -1.05
N TYR A 126 5.35 23.40 -0.10
CA TYR A 126 6.74 23.25 0.31
C TYR A 126 6.88 22.10 1.30
N GLU A 127 7.58 21.05 0.90
CA GLU A 127 7.84 19.88 1.73
C GLU A 127 9.11 20.08 2.57
N THR A 128 9.00 19.87 3.87
CA THR A 128 10.13 19.96 4.81
C THR A 128 10.71 18.60 5.16
N ASP A 129 9.93 17.53 4.98
CA ASP A 129 10.36 16.17 5.27
C ASP A 129 11.14 15.59 4.10
N SER A 130 12.41 15.22 4.36
CA SER A 130 13.27 14.54 3.40
C SER A 130 12.68 13.25 2.80
N ARG A 131 11.71 12.61 3.47
CA ARG A 131 11.02 11.40 2.99
C ARG A 131 9.94 11.70 1.95
N ARG A 132 9.45 12.94 1.89
CA ARG A 132 8.45 13.41 0.92
C ARG A 132 9.06 14.05 -0.33
N MET A 133 10.37 14.32 -0.28
CA MET A 133 11.17 14.63 -1.46
C MET A 133 11.19 13.44 -2.41
N VAL A 134 11.67 13.65 -3.64
CA VAL A 134 11.75 12.59 -4.65
C VAL A 134 13.07 12.64 -5.40
N CYS A 135 13.57 11.46 -5.77
CA CYS A 135 14.69 11.33 -6.70
C CYS A 135 14.15 10.97 -8.08
N THR A 136 14.64 11.65 -9.11
CA THR A 136 14.21 11.43 -10.51
C THR A 136 15.17 10.53 -11.27
N ASN A 137 14.75 10.07 -12.45
CA ASN A 137 15.60 9.32 -13.41
C ASN A 137 16.85 10.10 -13.88
N PHE A 138 16.95 11.40 -13.61
CA PHE A 138 18.15 12.21 -13.84
C PHE A 138 19.10 12.25 -12.63
N ASN A 139 18.82 11.48 -11.58
CA ASN A 139 19.53 11.51 -10.31
C ASN A 139 19.51 12.91 -9.65
N GLU A 140 18.43 13.66 -9.88
CA GLU A 140 18.18 14.96 -9.27
C GLU A 140 17.15 14.83 -8.16
N THR A 141 17.42 15.45 -7.00
CA THR A 141 16.48 15.52 -5.89
C THR A 141 15.55 16.71 -6.05
N TRP A 142 14.25 16.45 -5.96
CA TRP A 142 13.19 17.45 -6.06
C TRP A 142 12.43 17.52 -4.73
N GLN A 143 11.89 18.71 -4.43
CA GLN A 143 11.25 18.99 -3.15
C GLN A 143 10.00 18.14 -2.90
N SER A 144 9.23 17.88 -3.95
CA SER A 144 8.03 17.05 -3.90
C SER A 144 7.77 16.40 -5.25
N ASP A 145 6.95 15.36 -5.26
CA ASP A 145 6.41 14.77 -6.49
C ASP A 145 5.59 15.75 -7.32
N CYS A 146 4.84 16.65 -6.66
CA CYS A 146 4.13 17.75 -7.32
C CYS A 146 5.03 18.58 -8.23
N GLU A 147 6.22 18.97 -7.77
CA GLU A 147 7.16 19.77 -8.56
C GLU A 147 7.66 19.03 -9.80
N VAL A 148 7.87 17.72 -9.70
CA VAL A 148 8.27 16.89 -10.85
C VAL A 148 7.15 16.82 -11.89
N TYR A 149 5.91 16.56 -11.45
CA TYR A 149 4.77 16.49 -12.35
C TYR A 149 4.45 17.85 -12.98
N ARG A 150 4.54 18.92 -12.20
CA ARG A 150 4.42 20.31 -12.67
C ARG A 150 5.47 20.61 -13.74
N GLN A 151 6.74 20.29 -13.48
CA GLN A 151 7.82 20.52 -14.45
C GLN A 151 7.57 19.77 -15.76
N ARG A 152 7.15 18.50 -15.67
CA ARG A 152 6.78 17.69 -16.84
C ARG A 152 5.65 18.34 -17.63
N CYS A 153 4.60 18.78 -16.94
CA CYS A 153 3.46 19.46 -17.56
C CYS A 153 3.90 20.74 -18.30
N LEU A 154 4.68 21.61 -17.65
CA LEU A 154 5.18 22.85 -18.24
C LEU A 154 6.01 22.59 -19.50
N CYS A 155 6.81 21.52 -19.51
CA CYS A 155 7.58 21.14 -20.68
C CYS A 155 6.71 20.59 -21.81
N LEU A 156 5.72 19.73 -21.50
CA LEU A 156 4.76 19.25 -22.50
C LEU A 156 3.98 20.39 -23.17
N ASP A 157 3.64 21.44 -22.40
CA ASP A 157 2.94 22.63 -22.90
C ASP A 157 3.88 23.65 -23.57
N ASN A 158 5.19 23.35 -23.70
CA ASN A 158 6.22 24.24 -24.23
C ASN A 158 6.25 25.63 -23.55
N SER A 159 5.99 25.67 -22.24
CA SER A 159 6.05 26.89 -21.45
C SER A 159 7.49 27.39 -21.30
N ASP A 160 7.67 28.71 -21.24
CA ASP A 160 8.96 29.35 -20.94
C ASP A 160 9.52 28.96 -19.55
N GLN A 161 8.66 28.48 -18.64
CA GLN A 161 9.05 27.97 -17.32
C GLN A 161 9.61 26.53 -17.36
N CYS A 162 9.63 25.90 -18.53
CA CYS A 162 10.28 24.61 -18.68
C CYS A 162 11.81 24.74 -18.50
N ARG A 163 12.40 23.96 -17.59
CA ARG A 163 13.87 23.95 -17.36
C ARG A 163 14.66 23.38 -18.54
N GLY A 164 14.00 22.63 -19.44
CA GLY A 164 14.59 22.12 -20.67
C GLY A 164 13.86 20.89 -21.24
N PRO A 165 14.12 20.56 -22.53
CA PRO A 165 13.41 19.50 -23.24
C PRO A 165 13.68 18.09 -22.66
N GLN A 166 14.75 17.90 -21.90
CA GLN A 166 15.02 16.64 -21.21
C GLN A 166 13.94 16.29 -20.17
N TYR A 167 13.26 17.30 -19.61
CA TYR A 167 12.23 17.09 -18.59
C TYR A 167 10.86 16.69 -19.14
N HIS A 168 10.69 16.51 -20.47
CA HIS A 168 9.45 15.96 -21.03
C HIS A 168 9.17 14.53 -20.53
N HIS A 169 10.24 13.78 -20.28
CA HIS A 169 10.18 12.39 -19.82
C HIS A 169 10.76 12.24 -18.42
N VAL A 170 10.75 13.31 -17.62
CA VAL A 170 11.13 13.20 -16.20
C VAL A 170 10.14 12.29 -15.48
N GLN A 171 10.67 11.36 -14.71
CA GLN A 171 9.94 10.40 -13.92
C GLN A 171 10.56 10.33 -12.53
N ILE A 172 9.71 10.08 -11.53
CA ILE A 172 10.16 9.80 -10.17
C ILE A 172 10.68 8.36 -10.16
N GLU A 173 11.92 8.18 -9.76
CA GLU A 173 12.52 6.85 -9.57
C GLU A 173 12.10 6.29 -8.21
N TYR A 174 12.20 7.12 -7.16
CA TYR A 174 11.80 6.74 -5.80
C TYR A 174 11.56 7.96 -4.90
N TYR A 175 10.86 7.72 -3.78
CA TYR A 175 10.60 8.72 -2.74
C TYR A 175 11.78 8.81 -1.76
N GLY A 176 12.17 10.04 -1.44
CA GLY A 176 13.36 10.38 -0.65
C GLY A 176 14.37 11.20 -1.45
N THR A 177 15.49 11.52 -0.81
CA THR A 177 16.60 12.22 -1.45
C THR A 177 17.43 11.27 -2.33
N CYS A 178 18.04 11.82 -3.39
CA CYS A 178 18.93 11.04 -4.24
C CYS A 178 20.13 10.51 -3.46
N ARG A 179 20.40 9.22 -3.61
CA ARG A 179 21.48 8.50 -2.93
C ARG A 179 21.96 7.36 -3.81
N GLU A 180 23.20 6.95 -3.57
CA GLU A 180 23.76 5.77 -4.23
C GLU A 180 23.03 4.51 -3.72
N MET A 181 22.40 3.78 -4.63
CA MET A 181 21.74 2.52 -4.33
C MET A 181 22.71 1.37 -4.62
N PRO A 182 22.81 0.36 -3.73
CA PRO A 182 23.64 -0.80 -3.99
C PRO A 182 23.07 -1.61 -5.16
N ASP A 183 23.95 -2.29 -5.89
CA ASP A 183 23.53 -3.24 -6.92
C ASP A 183 22.83 -4.46 -6.30
N CYS A 184 21.80 -4.95 -6.96
CA CYS A 184 21.11 -6.17 -6.53
C CYS A 184 21.95 -7.40 -6.84
N THR A 185 22.42 -8.08 -5.80
CA THR A 185 23.24 -9.29 -5.94
C THR A 185 22.41 -10.47 -6.46
N GLU A 186 23.07 -11.46 -7.07
CA GLU A 186 22.40 -12.67 -7.55
C GLU A 186 21.66 -13.41 -6.42
N SER A 187 22.23 -13.45 -5.22
CA SER A 187 21.61 -14.08 -4.06
C SER A 187 20.33 -13.34 -3.64
N GLU A 188 20.37 -12.02 -3.55
CA GLU A 188 19.20 -11.22 -3.19
C GLU A 188 18.09 -11.36 -4.22
N MET A 189 18.46 -11.31 -5.50
CA MET A 189 17.52 -11.48 -6.60
C MET A 189 16.89 -12.87 -6.62
N SER A 190 17.64 -13.93 -6.31
CA SER A 190 17.10 -15.29 -6.28
C SER A 190 16.05 -15.50 -5.17
N ASP A 191 16.11 -14.71 -4.09
CA ASP A 191 15.10 -14.76 -3.01
C ASP A 191 13.99 -13.71 -3.19
N PHE A 192 14.21 -12.70 -4.02
CA PHE A 192 13.28 -11.58 -4.21
C PHE A 192 11.87 -12.02 -4.62
N PRO A 193 11.65 -12.94 -5.59
CA PRO A 193 10.31 -13.40 -5.95
C PRO A 193 9.53 -13.92 -4.75
N ARG A 194 10.18 -14.70 -3.87
CA ARG A 194 9.55 -15.22 -2.64
C ARG A 194 9.12 -14.11 -1.70
N ARG A 195 10.02 -13.16 -1.41
CA ARG A 195 9.71 -12.02 -0.53
C ARG A 195 8.61 -11.15 -1.09
N MET A 196 8.60 -10.95 -2.41
CA MET A 196 7.56 -10.20 -3.11
C MET A 196 6.19 -10.87 -2.96
N ARG A 197 6.10 -12.20 -3.17
CA ARG A 197 4.85 -12.95 -2.94
C ARG A 197 4.32 -12.82 -1.51
N ASP A 198 5.20 -12.96 -0.53
CA ASP A 198 4.84 -12.83 0.89
C ASP A 198 4.42 -11.39 1.23
N TRP A 199 5.11 -10.39 0.67
CA TRP A 199 4.77 -8.99 0.83
C TRP A 199 3.38 -8.69 0.25
N LEU A 200 3.11 -9.10 -1.00
CA LEU A 200 1.81 -8.92 -1.66
C LEU A 200 0.65 -9.50 -0.84
N PHE A 201 0.83 -10.71 -0.31
CA PHE A 201 -0.18 -11.34 0.55
C PHE A 201 -0.41 -10.55 1.85
N ASN A 202 0.66 -10.05 2.49
CA ASN A 202 0.51 -9.24 3.70
C ASN A 202 -0.17 -7.89 3.42
N ILE A 203 0.09 -7.26 2.27
CA ILE A 203 -0.62 -6.05 1.86
C ILE A 203 -2.10 -6.35 1.63
N MET A 204 -2.43 -7.43 0.92
CA MET A 204 -3.81 -7.84 0.71
C MET A 204 -4.55 -8.04 2.04
N ARG A 205 -3.91 -8.71 3.02
CA ARG A 205 -4.47 -8.90 4.36
C ARG A 205 -4.69 -7.58 5.10
N ASP A 206 -3.71 -6.68 5.11
CA ASP A 206 -3.82 -5.37 5.77
C ASP A 206 -4.96 -4.53 5.16
N MET A 207 -5.11 -4.54 3.82
CA MET A 207 -6.23 -3.88 3.15
C MET A 207 -7.58 -4.52 3.50
N ALA A 208 -7.63 -5.85 3.65
CA ALA A 208 -8.84 -6.55 4.11
C ALA A 208 -9.22 -6.14 5.55
N GLU A 209 -8.25 -6.05 6.45
CA GLU A 209 -8.44 -5.60 7.83
C GLU A 209 -8.96 -4.16 7.91
N ARG A 210 -8.46 -3.27 7.03
CA ARG A 210 -8.89 -1.86 6.91
C ARG A 210 -10.19 -1.67 6.14
N ARG A 211 -10.77 -2.75 5.59
CA ARG A 211 -12.00 -2.74 4.76
C ARG A 211 -11.84 -1.92 3.48
N GLU A 212 -10.66 -1.94 2.89
CA GLU A 212 -10.32 -1.25 1.63
C GLU A 212 -10.49 -2.16 0.40
N LEU A 213 -10.69 -3.47 0.60
CA LEU A 213 -10.96 -4.42 -0.48
C LEU A 213 -12.44 -4.46 -0.87
N THR A 214 -12.70 -4.64 -2.17
CA THR A 214 -14.04 -4.94 -2.68
C THR A 214 -14.53 -6.31 -2.16
N PRO A 215 -15.86 -6.59 -2.17
CA PRO A 215 -16.39 -7.89 -1.76
C PRO A 215 -15.77 -9.07 -2.51
N HIS A 216 -15.47 -8.90 -3.80
CA HIS A 216 -14.80 -9.90 -4.63
C HIS A 216 -13.38 -10.18 -4.13
N TYR A 217 -12.58 -9.14 -3.94
CA TYR A 217 -11.20 -9.28 -3.45
C TYR A 217 -11.12 -9.77 -1.99
N LEU A 218 -12.07 -9.41 -1.14
CA LEU A 218 -12.18 -9.94 0.22
C LEU A 218 -12.44 -11.46 0.22
N LYS A 219 -13.21 -11.98 -0.74
CA LYS A 219 -13.41 -13.42 -0.90
C LYS A 219 -12.10 -14.11 -1.34
N MET A 220 -11.35 -13.51 -2.25
CA MET A 220 -10.05 -14.02 -2.68
C MET A 220 -9.04 -14.06 -1.54
N GLU A 221 -9.03 -13.04 -0.67
CA GLU A 221 -8.18 -12.98 0.52
C GLU A 221 -8.51 -14.13 1.49
N ARG A 222 -9.79 -14.36 1.80
CA ARG A 222 -10.21 -15.47 2.68
C ARG A 222 -9.86 -16.85 2.12
N GLU A 223 -9.94 -17.02 0.80
CA GLU A 223 -9.45 -18.23 0.14
C GLU A 223 -7.93 -18.38 0.30
N ALA A 224 -7.18 -17.28 0.17
CA ALA A 224 -5.73 -17.25 0.34
C ALA A 224 -5.28 -17.57 1.78
N GLU A 225 -6.06 -17.21 2.80
CA GLU A 225 -5.79 -17.60 4.18
C GLU A 225 -5.98 -19.10 4.41
N SER A 226 -7.01 -19.67 3.80
CA SER A 226 -7.45 -21.06 4.05
C SER A 226 -6.77 -22.11 3.16
N ASN A 227 -6.30 -21.72 1.97
CA ASN A 227 -5.62 -22.61 1.03
C ASN A 227 -4.20 -22.11 0.70
N LEU A 228 -3.19 -22.89 1.10
CA LEU A 228 -1.78 -22.54 0.87
C LEU A 228 -1.39 -22.45 -0.60
N THR A 229 -2.03 -23.21 -1.52
CA THR A 229 -1.67 -23.15 -2.94
C THR A 229 -2.14 -21.83 -3.54
N ARG A 230 -3.38 -21.45 -3.23
CA ARG A 230 -3.98 -20.18 -3.67
C ARG A 230 -3.48 -18.95 -2.92
N ARG A 231 -2.75 -19.11 -1.80
CA ARG A 231 -2.29 -18.01 -0.96
C ARG A 231 -1.60 -16.90 -1.75
N TRP A 232 -0.56 -17.26 -2.48
CA TRP A 232 0.24 -16.28 -3.21
C TRP A 232 -0.36 -15.97 -4.58
N ALA A 233 -1.00 -16.95 -5.23
CA ALA A 233 -1.66 -16.74 -6.51
C ALA A 233 -2.78 -15.69 -6.42
N ASN A 234 -3.67 -15.79 -5.42
CA ASN A 234 -4.76 -14.84 -5.22
C ASN A 234 -4.25 -13.43 -4.95
N ALA A 235 -3.23 -13.28 -4.10
CA ALA A 235 -2.62 -11.98 -3.82
C ALA A 235 -1.91 -11.39 -5.04
N ALA A 236 -1.23 -12.22 -5.83
CA ALA A 236 -0.57 -11.81 -7.06
C ALA A 236 -1.57 -11.36 -8.13
N ILE A 237 -2.66 -12.12 -8.33
CA ILE A 237 -3.75 -11.78 -9.26
C ILE A 237 -4.42 -10.49 -8.82
N TRP A 238 -4.81 -10.39 -7.55
CA TRP A 238 -5.43 -9.19 -7.00
C TRP A 238 -4.54 -7.96 -7.25
N LYS A 239 -3.24 -8.04 -6.93
CA LYS A 239 -2.38 -6.89 -7.12
C LYS A 239 -2.21 -6.53 -8.60
N TRP A 240 -2.12 -7.52 -9.49
CA TRP A 240 -2.04 -7.26 -10.92
C TRP A 240 -3.31 -6.54 -11.43
N CYS A 241 -4.50 -7.00 -11.02
CA CYS A 241 -5.76 -6.35 -11.35
C CYS A 241 -5.89 -4.94 -10.76
N ASP A 242 -5.37 -4.73 -9.54
CA ASP A 242 -5.32 -3.41 -8.89
C ASP A 242 -4.41 -2.43 -9.63
N LEU A 243 -3.34 -2.92 -10.26
CA LEU A 243 -2.45 -2.11 -11.08
C LEU A 243 -3.02 -1.80 -12.47
N ASP A 244 -3.70 -2.75 -13.13
CA ASP A 244 -4.39 -2.61 -14.43
C ASP A 244 -5.75 -1.88 -14.32
N ALA A 245 -6.04 -1.22 -13.20
CA ALA A 245 -7.35 -0.61 -12.96
C ALA A 245 -7.64 0.64 -13.81
N GLN A 246 -6.62 1.29 -14.39
CA GLN A 246 -6.79 2.56 -15.11
C GLN A 246 -7.27 2.37 -16.55
N THR A 247 -6.67 1.43 -17.27
CA THR A 247 -6.97 1.14 -18.68
C THR A 247 -7.74 -0.16 -18.85
N ASN A 248 -7.55 -1.14 -17.95
CA ASN A 248 -8.13 -2.48 -18.01
C ASN A 248 -7.87 -3.13 -19.39
N ASP A 249 -6.64 -2.94 -19.89
CA ASP A 249 -6.18 -3.43 -21.20
C ASP A 249 -5.44 -4.76 -21.11
N ARG A 250 -5.53 -5.42 -19.94
CA ARG A 250 -5.02 -6.76 -19.63
C ARG A 250 -3.50 -6.86 -19.62
N PHE A 251 -2.83 -5.78 -19.30
CA PHE A 251 -1.40 -5.75 -19.01
C PHE A 251 -1.08 -4.60 -18.07
N VAL A 252 0.00 -4.74 -17.32
CA VAL A 252 0.47 -3.66 -16.46
C VAL A 252 1.62 -2.95 -17.15
N SER A 253 1.45 -1.67 -17.43
CA SER A 253 2.49 -0.80 -18.01
C SER A 253 3.53 -0.37 -16.96
N ARG A 254 4.67 0.15 -17.44
CA ARG A 254 5.69 0.76 -16.54
C ARG A 254 5.13 1.88 -15.65
N HIS A 255 4.12 2.62 -16.12
CA HIS A 255 3.50 3.68 -15.34
C HIS A 255 2.58 3.12 -14.25
N GLU A 256 1.90 2.01 -14.51
CA GLU A 256 1.06 1.33 -13.53
C GLU A 256 1.88 0.57 -12.47
N LEU A 257 3.13 0.21 -12.76
CA LEU A 257 4.05 -0.32 -11.74
C LEU A 257 4.50 0.73 -10.72
N PHE A 258 4.27 2.02 -10.98
CA PHE A 258 4.76 3.12 -10.14
C PHE A 258 4.40 2.99 -8.65
N PRO A 259 3.14 2.64 -8.26
CA PRO A 259 2.74 2.55 -6.84
C PRO A 259 3.47 1.45 -6.05
N ILE A 260 4.02 0.43 -6.73
CA ILE A 260 4.83 -0.59 -6.07
C ILE A 260 6.33 -0.35 -6.23
N ARG A 261 6.77 0.29 -7.31
CA ARG A 261 8.19 0.56 -7.57
C ARG A 261 8.70 1.71 -6.70
N ALA A 262 8.19 2.93 -6.91
CA ALA A 262 8.82 4.14 -6.38
C ALA A 262 8.78 4.24 -4.83
N PRO A 263 7.70 3.84 -4.14
CA PRO A 263 7.67 3.86 -2.67
C PRO A 263 8.61 2.84 -2.02
N LEU A 264 8.89 1.71 -2.68
CA LEU A 264 9.68 0.61 -2.12
C LEU A 264 11.13 0.60 -2.59
N MET A 265 11.45 1.23 -3.72
CA MET A 265 12.79 1.24 -4.30
C MET A 265 13.86 1.75 -3.33
N ALA A 266 13.53 2.74 -2.49
CA ALA A 266 14.42 3.20 -1.44
C ALA A 266 14.69 2.14 -0.36
N LEU A 267 13.78 1.21 -0.11
CA LEU A 267 13.92 0.16 0.91
C LEU A 267 14.46 -1.15 0.32
N GLU A 268 14.21 -1.38 -0.96
CA GLU A 268 14.45 -2.64 -1.67
C GLU A 268 15.05 -2.36 -3.05
N HIS A 269 16.38 -2.25 -3.14
CA HIS A 269 17.12 -1.91 -4.37
C HIS A 269 16.93 -2.94 -5.50
N CYS A 270 16.49 -4.15 -5.15
CA CYS A 270 16.20 -5.22 -6.10
C CYS A 270 14.86 -5.07 -6.83
N ILE A 271 13.95 -4.17 -6.40
CA ILE A 271 12.60 -4.10 -6.98
C ILE A 271 12.60 -3.68 -8.45
N ALA A 272 13.38 -2.66 -8.80
CA ALA A 272 13.50 -2.20 -10.18
C ALA A 272 14.03 -3.30 -11.12
N PRO A 273 15.22 -3.90 -10.88
CA PRO A 273 15.74 -4.96 -11.75
C PRO A 273 14.94 -6.27 -11.65
N PHE A 274 14.08 -6.45 -10.66
CA PHE A 274 13.12 -7.54 -10.60
C PHE A 274 11.95 -7.27 -11.57
N LEU A 275 11.30 -6.12 -11.45
CA LEU A 275 10.17 -5.73 -12.30
C LEU A 275 10.57 -5.65 -13.78
N ASP A 276 11.76 -5.11 -14.07
CA ASP A 276 12.30 -5.04 -15.43
C ASP A 276 12.53 -6.44 -16.04
N ARG A 277 12.73 -7.48 -15.21
CA ARG A 277 12.84 -8.88 -15.66
C ARG A 277 11.50 -9.58 -15.84
N CYS A 278 10.43 -9.04 -15.26
CA CYS A 278 9.11 -9.62 -15.43
C CYS A 278 8.59 -9.40 -16.86
N ASP A 279 9.01 -8.33 -17.53
CA ASP A 279 8.80 -8.07 -18.96
C ASP A 279 9.76 -8.97 -19.77
N ALA A 280 9.32 -10.17 -20.15
CA ALA A 280 10.20 -11.21 -20.68
C ALA A 280 10.47 -11.03 -22.18
N ASP A 281 9.58 -10.35 -22.90
CA ASP A 281 9.70 -10.05 -24.32
C ASP A 281 10.07 -8.59 -24.63
N ASP A 282 10.30 -7.77 -23.60
CA ASP A 282 10.74 -6.35 -23.65
C ASP A 282 9.77 -5.48 -24.45
N ASP A 283 8.48 -5.77 -24.35
CA ASP A 283 7.42 -5.04 -25.04
C ASP A 283 6.84 -3.87 -24.20
N HIS A 284 7.39 -3.68 -23.00
CA HIS A 284 7.02 -2.69 -21.98
C HIS A 284 5.65 -2.91 -21.35
N ARG A 285 5.12 -4.13 -21.46
CA ARG A 285 3.87 -4.58 -20.84
C ARG A 285 4.16 -5.82 -20.02
N VAL A 286 3.52 -5.94 -18.86
CA VAL A 286 3.62 -7.14 -18.02
C VAL A 286 2.26 -7.82 -18.00
N THR A 287 2.14 -8.90 -18.75
CA THR A 287 0.92 -9.73 -18.77
C THR A 287 0.77 -10.53 -17.46
N LEU A 288 -0.44 -11.03 -17.18
CA LEU A 288 -0.66 -11.86 -15.99
C LEU A 288 0.21 -13.13 -15.98
N ALA A 289 0.45 -13.72 -17.15
CA ALA A 289 1.29 -14.90 -17.31
C ALA A 289 2.75 -14.60 -16.97
N GLU A 290 3.28 -13.48 -17.46
CA GLU A 290 4.62 -13.01 -17.15
C GLU A 290 4.78 -12.66 -15.67
N TRP A 291 3.79 -11.95 -15.11
CA TRP A 291 3.74 -11.63 -13.68
C TRP A 291 3.79 -12.89 -12.82
N GLY A 292 2.96 -13.88 -13.13
CA GLY A 292 2.94 -15.18 -12.44
C GLY A 292 4.26 -15.93 -12.54
N LYS A 293 4.84 -15.99 -13.74
CA LYS A 293 6.14 -16.62 -13.99
C LYS A 293 7.27 -15.90 -13.26
N CYS A 294 7.26 -14.57 -13.25
CA CYS A 294 8.23 -13.74 -12.54
C CYS A 294 8.18 -13.97 -11.02
N LEU A 295 6.97 -14.19 -10.50
CA LEU A 295 6.73 -14.58 -9.12
C LEU A 295 6.87 -16.09 -8.88
N GLU A 296 7.35 -16.89 -9.83
CA GLU A 296 7.54 -18.35 -9.67
C GLU A 296 6.26 -19.09 -9.23
N LEU A 297 5.10 -18.65 -9.72
CA LEU A 297 3.79 -19.26 -9.44
C LEU A 297 3.42 -20.27 -10.53
N ASP A 298 2.57 -21.23 -10.18
CA ASP A 298 2.03 -22.20 -11.14
C ASP A 298 1.08 -21.49 -12.11
N GLU A 299 1.32 -21.64 -13.41
CA GLU A 299 0.50 -21.07 -14.48
C GLU A 299 -0.97 -21.51 -14.35
N LEU A 300 -1.25 -22.70 -13.83
CA LEU A 300 -2.61 -23.21 -13.62
C LEU A 300 -3.36 -22.48 -12.50
N GLU A 301 -2.66 -21.81 -11.60
CA GLU A 301 -3.27 -21.02 -10.53
C GLU A 301 -3.42 -19.54 -10.90
N MET A 302 -2.77 -19.11 -11.99
CA MET A 302 -2.73 -17.73 -12.50
C MET A 302 -3.86 -17.45 -13.49
N GLU A 303 -5.10 -17.69 -13.05
CA GLU A 303 -6.30 -17.36 -13.83
C GLU A 303 -6.77 -15.93 -13.51
N GLU A 304 -6.99 -15.14 -14.56
CA GLU A 304 -7.51 -13.77 -14.46
C GLU A 304 -8.89 -13.77 -13.78
N ARG A 305 -8.96 -13.17 -12.60
CA ARG A 305 -10.17 -13.07 -11.77
C ARG A 305 -10.28 -11.64 -11.20
N CYS A 306 -10.14 -10.65 -12.07
CA CYS A 306 -10.34 -9.26 -11.69
C CYS A 306 -11.81 -8.99 -11.35
N ASP A 307 -12.07 -7.96 -10.56
CA ASP A 307 -13.43 -7.53 -10.23
C ASP A 307 -14.06 -6.87 -11.47
N ASP A 308 -15.22 -7.38 -11.92
CA ASP A 308 -15.96 -6.78 -13.02
C ASP A 308 -16.70 -5.55 -12.47
N PHE A 309 -16.18 -4.34 -12.71
CA PHE A 309 -16.79 -3.08 -12.27
C PHE A 309 -18.22 -2.84 -12.80
N ASN A 310 -18.78 -3.72 -13.64
CA ASN A 310 -20.10 -3.60 -14.25
C ASN A 310 -21.29 -3.97 -13.34
N GLU A 311 -21.10 -4.60 -12.17
CA GLU A 311 -22.24 -5.00 -11.31
C GLU A 311 -22.65 -3.95 -10.27
N ASN A 312 -21.83 -2.92 -10.00
CA ASN A 312 -22.13 -1.91 -8.95
C ASN A 312 -22.86 -0.65 -9.46
N ALA A 313 -23.18 -0.56 -10.75
CA ALA A 313 -23.93 0.57 -11.31
C ALA A 313 -25.46 0.43 -11.21
N GLU A 314 -25.99 -0.75 -10.83
CA GLU A 314 -27.45 -0.97 -10.76
C GLU A 314 -28.03 -0.90 -9.33
N HIS A 315 -27.22 -0.62 -8.30
CA HIS A 315 -27.70 -0.62 -6.92
C HIS A 315 -27.88 0.77 -6.27
N TYR A 316 -27.72 1.85 -7.05
CA TYR A 316 -28.01 3.23 -6.65
C TYR A 316 -28.81 3.99 -7.72
N LEU A 317 -29.90 3.39 -8.21
CA LEU A 317 -30.98 4.11 -8.90
C LEU A 317 -32.32 3.85 -8.20
#